data_AF-J4GUF8-F1
#
_entry.id   AF-J4GUF8-F1
#
_cell.length_a   1.000
_cell.length_b   1.000
_cell.length_c   1.000
_cell.angle_alpha   90.00
_cell.angle_beta   90.00
_cell.angle_gamma   90.00
#
_symmetry.space_group_name_H-M   'P 1'
#
loop_
_entity.id
_entity.type
_entity.pdbx_description
1 polymer ?
#
loop_
_entity_poly.entity_id
_entity_poly.type
_entity_poly.pdbx_seq_one_letter_code
_entity_poly.pdbx_strand_id
1 'polypeptide(L)'
;MARFFSFVLCAILLSTSSVAAPASSAKTSSSTTTTVVTSSSTASIASGTSSAPNASETVPLASDNPNNPEWNVTTSEDPQPIRGSLGATIMAEQNIPLQQQNPDLLAPPTTDSGMLPGGNAKWPFSLSSNRLQTGGWARQQNIHQMPIATSMAGVDMRLEAGAIRELHWHKTSEWAFVLSGYVQVTSVDQLGRNYLDTVGPGDLWYFPPGIPHSLQATDQNPDGCEFLLVFDNGDFSEDSTFQLTDWLAHTPKEVIAKNFGTTISAWNNLPGKELYIFPAAPPSPDATAVKDPAGQVPNPFTFKMSNMSATPLAGGSVKIVDSRTFKASTTIAVADVTVEPGGMRELHWHPTQDEWTYYISGTGRVTEFASSGTAQTFDYEAGDIGFVPATYGHYVENIGNDTLHFLEIFNTDIFQDVSLQQWLSLIPPQLVQEHLGLSSETISHFNKTKQVVVGP
;
A
#
# COMPACT_ATOMS: atom_id res chain seq x y z
N MET A 1 40.48 -32.97 21.45
CA MET A 1 41.01 -31.69 21.98
C MET A 1 40.04 -30.61 21.51
N ALA A 2 38.96 -30.25 22.21
CA ALA A 2 38.78 -29.78 23.59
C ALA A 2 39.06 -28.27 23.77
N ARG A 3 37.96 -27.52 23.98
CA ARG A 3 37.69 -26.34 24.86
C ARG A 3 36.53 -25.55 24.22
N PHE A 4 35.24 -25.65 24.57
CA PHE A 4 34.46 -25.74 25.82
C PHE A 4 34.36 -24.43 26.65
N PHE A 5 33.20 -23.73 26.51
CA PHE A 5 32.36 -22.92 27.45
C PHE A 5 32.97 -21.74 28.25
N SER A 6 32.27 -20.68 28.71
CA SER A 6 30.84 -20.48 29.06
C SER A 6 30.37 -18.99 29.18
N PHE A 7 29.04 -18.82 29.09
CA PHE A 7 28.05 -17.75 29.48
C PHE A 7 28.38 -16.62 30.48
N VAL A 8 27.69 -15.47 30.36
CA VAL A 8 26.75 -14.88 31.37
C VAL A 8 25.68 -13.99 30.70
N LEU A 9 24.41 -14.25 31.04
CA LEU A 9 23.19 -13.49 30.74
C LEU A 9 22.82 -12.68 32.02
N CYS A 10 22.47 -11.39 31.91
CA CYS A 10 21.92 -10.64 33.05
C CYS A 10 20.79 -9.71 32.58
N ALA A 11 19.56 -10.05 32.97
CA ALA A 11 18.37 -9.20 32.88
C ALA A 11 18.11 -8.57 34.25
N ILE A 12 17.80 -7.27 34.30
CA ILE A 12 17.30 -6.58 35.49
C ILE A 12 16.01 -5.86 35.12
N LEU A 13 14.92 -6.34 35.74
CA LEU A 13 13.60 -5.72 35.84
C LEU A 13 13.66 -4.58 36.89
N LEU A 14 13.12 -3.41 36.56
CA LEU A 14 12.80 -2.35 37.52
C LEU A 14 11.33 -1.97 37.37
N SER A 15 10.51 -2.47 38.28
CA SER A 15 9.15 -1.98 38.54
C SER A 15 9.20 -1.10 39.79
N THR A 16 8.76 0.16 39.67
CA THR A 16 8.57 1.07 40.81
C THR A 16 7.08 1.33 41.01
N SER A 17 6.54 0.73 42.07
CA SER A 17 5.20 0.97 42.60
C SER A 17 5.22 2.22 43.49
N SER A 18 4.44 3.24 43.13
CA SER A 18 4.20 4.42 43.97
C SER A 18 3.11 4.13 45.02
N VAL A 19 3.48 4.21 46.29
CA VAL A 19 2.58 4.04 47.45
C VAL A 19 2.00 5.40 47.85
N ALA A 20 0.67 5.47 47.95
CA ALA A 20 -0.09 6.62 48.43
C ALA A 20 0.03 6.78 49.97
N ALA A 21 0.14 8.02 50.43
CA ALA A 21 0.12 8.39 51.86
C ALA A 21 -1.31 8.75 52.34
N PRO A 22 -1.68 8.43 53.59
CA PRO A 22 -3.04 8.64 54.09
C PRO A 22 -3.24 9.98 54.80
N ALA A 23 -4.50 10.41 54.82
CA ALA A 23 -5.01 11.56 55.57
C ALA A 23 -5.07 11.27 57.08
N SER A 24 -4.78 12.29 57.90
CA SER A 24 -5.11 12.30 59.33
C SER A 24 -5.73 13.62 59.75
N SER A 25 -6.98 13.52 60.24
CA SER A 25 -7.73 14.52 60.97
C SER A 25 -7.35 14.55 62.46
N ALA A 26 -7.19 15.73 63.07
CA ALA A 26 -7.43 15.93 64.50
C ALA A 26 -7.76 17.39 64.86
N LYS A 27 -8.74 17.53 65.75
CA LYS A 27 -9.36 18.75 66.27
C LYS A 27 -8.54 19.38 67.39
N THR A 28 -8.65 20.70 67.58
CA THR A 28 -8.65 21.33 68.92
C THR A 28 -9.45 22.65 68.94
N SER A 29 -10.37 22.72 69.91
CA SER A 29 -11.12 23.85 70.47
C SER A 29 -10.20 24.85 71.22
N SER A 30 -10.53 26.06 71.65
CA SER A 30 -11.72 26.92 71.79
C SER A 30 -11.24 28.35 72.07
N SER A 31 -12.01 29.40 71.76
CA SER A 31 -12.45 30.40 72.76
C SER A 31 -13.33 31.46 72.11
N THR A 32 -14.52 31.61 72.66
CA THR A 32 -15.59 32.51 72.25
C THR A 32 -15.31 33.94 72.70
N THR A 33 -15.55 34.92 71.83
CA THR A 33 -15.92 36.28 72.28
C THR A 33 -16.95 36.84 71.32
N THR A 34 -18.09 37.22 71.90
CA THR A 34 -19.32 37.59 71.21
C THR A 34 -19.33 39.10 70.95
N THR A 35 -19.50 39.51 69.68
CA THR A 35 -19.92 40.87 69.32
C THR A 35 -20.99 40.80 68.24
N VAL A 36 -22.16 41.35 68.57
CA VAL A 36 -23.38 41.43 67.75
C VAL A 36 -23.25 42.60 66.78
N VAL A 37 -23.36 42.36 65.47
CA VAL A 37 -23.66 43.42 64.48
C VAL A 37 -24.48 42.85 63.31
N THR A 38 -25.76 43.24 63.28
CA THR A 38 -26.70 43.45 62.16
C THR A 38 -26.61 42.63 60.86
N SER A 39 -27.74 42.01 60.51
CA SER A 39 -28.09 41.48 59.20
C SER A 39 -27.93 42.49 58.06
N SER A 40 -27.03 42.20 57.12
CA SER A 40 -27.02 42.81 55.79
C SER A 40 -27.01 41.69 54.74
N SER A 41 -28.02 41.70 53.89
CA SER A 41 -28.13 40.82 52.72
C SER A 41 -27.02 41.18 51.74
N THR A 42 -25.96 40.38 51.70
CA THR A 42 -24.96 40.44 50.65
C THR A 42 -25.34 39.44 49.57
N ALA A 43 -25.64 39.97 48.38
CA ALA A 43 -25.80 39.18 47.17
C ALA A 43 -24.55 38.33 46.94
N SER A 44 -24.74 37.05 46.65
CA SER A 44 -23.67 36.17 46.20
C SER A 44 -23.10 36.74 44.90
N ILE A 45 -21.93 37.37 44.98
CA ILE A 45 -21.14 37.71 43.81
C ILE A 45 -20.75 36.37 43.18
N ALA A 46 -21.32 36.07 42.02
CA ALA A 46 -20.88 34.95 41.21
C ALA A 46 -19.37 35.11 41.02
N SER A 47 -18.59 34.10 41.44
CA SER A 47 -17.16 34.06 41.15
C SER A 47 -17.00 34.12 39.65
N GLY A 48 -16.49 35.25 39.14
CA GLY A 48 -16.16 35.40 37.74
C GLY A 48 -15.16 34.32 37.38
N THR A 49 -15.56 33.40 36.51
CA THR A 49 -14.62 32.50 35.86
C THR A 49 -13.68 33.38 35.04
N SER A 50 -12.42 33.51 35.46
CA SER A 50 -11.40 34.16 34.62
C SER A 50 -11.32 33.37 33.31
N SER A 51 -11.60 34.02 32.18
CA SER A 51 -11.37 33.42 30.87
C SER A 51 -9.91 32.99 30.78
N ALA A 52 -9.66 31.81 30.19
CA ALA A 52 -8.30 31.38 29.87
C ALA A 52 -7.59 32.47 29.04
N PRO A 53 -6.27 32.66 29.20
CA PRO A 53 -5.53 33.58 28.35
C PRO A 53 -5.67 33.17 26.89
N ASN A 54 -5.79 34.14 25.98
CA ASN A 54 -5.81 33.87 24.54
C ASN A 54 -4.50 33.19 24.12
N ALA A 55 -4.59 32.28 23.16
CA ALA A 55 -3.41 31.70 22.53
C ALA A 55 -2.55 32.82 21.91
N SER A 56 -1.22 32.69 22.05
CA SER A 56 -0.25 33.57 21.40
C SER A 56 0.57 32.77 20.40
N GLU A 57 0.87 33.35 19.23
CA GLU A 57 1.73 32.73 18.22
C GLU A 57 3.10 32.38 18.84
N THR A 58 3.44 31.10 18.87
CA THR A 58 4.72 30.59 19.41
C THR A 58 5.76 30.34 18.32
N VAL A 59 5.32 30.20 17.07
CA VAL A 59 6.12 29.98 15.86
C VAL A 59 5.42 30.66 14.67
N PRO A 60 6.15 31.06 13.61
CA PRO A 60 5.55 31.64 12.40
C PRO A 60 4.45 30.74 11.80
N LEU A 61 3.41 31.35 11.25
CA LEU A 61 2.42 30.66 10.44
C LEU A 61 3.05 29.95 9.22
N ALA A 62 2.41 28.87 8.77
CA ALA A 62 2.80 28.17 7.56
C ALA A 62 2.75 29.11 6.33
N SER A 63 3.66 28.91 5.38
CA SER A 63 3.73 29.71 4.16
C SER A 63 2.46 29.55 3.31
N ASP A 64 2.06 30.63 2.65
CA ASP A 64 0.98 30.70 1.66
C ASP A 64 1.45 30.40 0.22
N ASN A 65 2.71 29.99 0.03
CA ASN A 65 3.23 29.60 -1.27
C ASN A 65 2.49 28.34 -1.76
N PRO A 66 1.79 28.40 -2.92
CA PRO A 66 0.96 27.28 -3.40
C PRO A 66 1.76 26.02 -3.76
N ASN A 67 3.09 26.10 -3.93
CA ASN A 67 3.95 24.94 -4.24
C ASN A 67 3.42 24.06 -5.38
N ASN A 68 2.85 24.68 -6.43
CA ASN A 68 2.48 23.97 -7.65
C ASN A 68 3.72 23.32 -8.28
N PRO A 69 3.59 22.25 -9.07
CA PRO A 69 4.70 21.70 -9.84
C PRO A 69 5.35 22.82 -10.68
N GLU A 70 6.68 22.93 -10.63
CA GLU A 70 7.41 24.01 -11.33
C GLU A 70 7.34 23.87 -12.86
N TRP A 71 7.10 22.65 -13.36
CA TRP A 71 6.82 22.36 -14.76
C TRP A 71 5.79 21.24 -14.90
N ASN A 72 5.19 21.15 -16.08
CA ASN A 72 4.40 19.99 -16.46
C ASN A 72 5.34 18.84 -16.86
N VAL A 73 5.00 17.61 -16.49
CA VAL A 73 5.73 16.38 -16.82
C VAL A 73 5.91 16.12 -18.33
N THR A 74 5.17 16.82 -19.19
CA THR A 74 5.33 16.80 -20.66
C THR A 74 6.31 17.85 -21.19
N THR A 75 7.01 18.58 -20.31
CA THR A 75 7.98 19.60 -20.71
C THR A 75 9.11 19.02 -21.55
N SER A 76 9.60 19.81 -22.50
CA SER A 76 10.80 19.49 -23.31
C SER A 76 11.99 20.37 -22.95
N GLU A 77 11.85 21.23 -21.92
CA GLU A 77 12.90 22.12 -21.43
C GLU A 77 13.90 21.36 -20.54
N ASP A 78 14.99 22.03 -20.16
CA ASP A 78 15.98 21.56 -19.17
C ASP A 78 15.59 22.10 -17.78
N PRO A 79 14.79 21.36 -17.00
CA PRO A 79 14.32 21.82 -15.70
C PRO A 79 15.47 21.96 -14.70
N GLN A 80 15.39 23.00 -13.88
CA GLN A 80 16.40 23.31 -12.87
C GLN A 80 15.82 23.16 -11.45
N PRO A 81 16.63 22.80 -10.45
CA PRO A 81 16.22 22.73 -9.06
C PRO A 81 16.13 24.15 -8.46
N ILE A 82 15.18 24.93 -8.98
CA ILE A 82 14.91 26.32 -8.61
C ILE A 82 13.42 26.44 -8.33
N ARG A 83 13.08 26.96 -7.14
CA ARG A 83 11.70 27.28 -6.74
C ARG A 83 11.66 28.69 -6.21
N GLY A 84 11.13 29.61 -7.00
CA GLY A 84 11.15 31.04 -6.69
C GLY A 84 12.56 31.60 -6.50
N SER A 85 12.90 32.01 -5.27
CA SER A 85 14.24 32.52 -4.92
C SER A 85 15.19 31.47 -4.35
N LEU A 86 14.74 30.22 -4.21
CA LEU A 86 15.50 29.10 -3.68
C LEU A 86 16.13 28.28 -4.82
N GLY A 87 17.29 27.69 -4.56
CA GLY A 87 17.96 26.78 -5.51
C GLY A 87 18.97 27.47 -6.44
N ALA A 88 19.47 26.71 -7.42
CA ALA A 88 20.44 27.16 -8.42
C ALA A 88 20.46 26.21 -9.63
N THR A 89 21.05 26.63 -10.76
CA THR A 89 21.21 25.78 -11.94
C THR A 89 22.21 24.64 -11.70
N ILE A 90 21.95 23.46 -12.27
CA ILE A 90 22.91 22.34 -12.26
C ILE A 90 24.08 22.67 -13.18
N MET A 91 25.31 22.58 -12.66
CA MET A 91 26.53 22.93 -13.40
C MET A 91 27.25 21.72 -14.03
N ALA A 92 26.87 20.51 -13.66
CA ALA A 92 27.54 19.27 -14.01
C ALA A 92 26.63 18.36 -14.86
N GLU A 93 26.96 17.08 -14.93
CA GLU A 93 26.19 16.08 -15.70
C GLU A 93 24.74 15.97 -15.21
N GLN A 94 23.83 15.81 -16.15
CA GLN A 94 22.39 15.72 -15.91
C GLN A 94 21.80 14.50 -16.59
N ASN A 95 20.68 14.02 -16.05
CA ASN A 95 19.77 13.12 -16.73
C ASN A 95 18.45 13.85 -16.95
N ILE A 96 18.41 14.68 -17.99
CA ILE A 96 17.27 15.56 -18.30
C ILE A 96 15.95 14.78 -18.40
N PRO A 97 15.87 13.61 -19.08
CA PRO A 97 14.63 12.83 -19.10
C PRO A 97 14.08 12.47 -17.71
N LEU A 98 14.92 12.06 -16.75
CA LEU A 98 14.47 11.79 -15.39
C LEU A 98 14.08 13.08 -14.65
N GLN A 99 14.76 14.18 -14.90
CA GLN A 99 14.42 15.46 -14.29
C GLN A 99 13.04 15.95 -14.75
N GLN A 100 12.73 15.80 -16.04
CA GLN A 100 11.43 16.15 -16.61
C GLN A 100 10.27 15.40 -15.94
N GLN A 101 10.49 14.12 -15.60
CA GLN A 101 9.50 13.26 -14.95
C GLN A 101 9.27 13.57 -13.46
N ASN A 102 10.20 14.27 -12.79
CA ASN A 102 10.15 14.44 -11.33
C ASN A 102 10.21 15.92 -10.89
N PRO A 103 9.18 16.73 -11.22
CA PRO A 103 9.11 18.14 -10.83
C PRO A 103 9.20 18.39 -9.33
N ASP A 104 8.45 17.65 -8.53
CA ASP A 104 8.38 17.85 -7.09
C ASP A 104 9.48 17.08 -6.33
N LEU A 105 10.28 16.24 -6.99
CA LEU A 105 11.54 15.74 -6.43
C LEU A 105 12.71 16.68 -6.71
N LEU A 106 12.82 17.23 -7.92
CA LEU A 106 13.94 18.08 -8.32
C LEU A 106 13.83 19.48 -7.71
N ALA A 107 12.64 20.07 -7.71
CA ALA A 107 12.35 21.35 -7.08
C ALA A 107 11.22 21.16 -6.05
N PRO A 108 11.49 20.56 -4.87
CA PRO A 108 10.45 20.12 -3.96
C PRO A 108 9.61 21.25 -3.38
N PRO A 109 8.37 20.96 -2.93
CA PRO A 109 7.57 21.90 -2.16
C PRO A 109 8.36 22.47 -0.98
N THR A 110 8.21 23.76 -0.69
CA THR A 110 8.88 24.41 0.45
C THR A 110 8.41 23.89 1.81
N THR A 111 7.36 23.06 1.83
CA THR A 111 6.84 22.37 3.01
C THR A 111 7.51 21.01 3.26
N ASP A 112 8.29 20.48 2.31
CA ASP A 112 9.09 19.29 2.52
C ASP A 112 10.19 19.56 3.55
N SER A 113 10.49 18.55 4.37
CA SER A 113 11.45 18.65 5.46
C SER A 113 11.88 17.28 5.93
N GLY A 114 13.16 17.12 6.27
CA GLY A 114 13.71 15.85 6.73
C GLY A 114 13.78 14.79 5.64
N MET A 115 13.95 13.53 6.05
CA MET A 115 13.92 12.38 5.15
C MET A 115 12.99 11.32 5.72
N LEU A 116 12.24 10.64 4.86
CA LEU A 116 11.38 9.53 5.22
C LEU A 116 12.22 8.41 5.85
N PRO A 117 11.82 7.89 7.02
CA PRO A 117 12.37 6.65 7.54
C PRO A 117 12.18 5.51 6.52
N GLY A 118 13.24 4.76 6.23
CA GLY A 118 13.23 3.72 5.18
C GLY A 118 13.67 4.22 3.80
N GLY A 119 13.73 5.53 3.59
CA GLY A 119 14.33 6.16 2.42
C GLY A 119 13.34 6.42 1.29
N ASN A 120 13.72 6.03 0.07
CA ASN A 120 13.00 6.36 -1.15
C ASN A 120 11.67 5.58 -1.28
N ALA A 121 10.58 6.30 -1.54
CA ALA A 121 9.22 5.77 -1.64
C ALA A 121 8.72 5.55 -3.09
N LYS A 122 9.58 5.78 -4.10
CA LYS A 122 9.27 5.52 -5.51
C LYS A 122 10.18 4.47 -6.13
N TRP A 123 9.62 3.47 -6.81
CA TRP A 123 10.39 2.54 -7.63
C TRP A 123 9.75 2.29 -9.01
N PRO A 124 10.37 2.72 -10.12
CA PRO A 124 9.91 2.36 -11.46
C PRO A 124 10.24 0.90 -11.77
N PHE A 125 9.27 0.08 -12.18
CA PHE A 125 9.58 -1.29 -12.65
C PHE A 125 10.56 -1.29 -13.84
N SER A 126 10.66 -0.19 -14.59
CA SER A 126 11.64 -0.01 -15.67
C SER A 126 13.09 -0.03 -15.19
N LEU A 127 13.34 0.15 -13.89
CA LEU A 127 14.67 0.01 -13.28
C LEU A 127 14.92 -1.39 -12.68
N SER A 128 13.91 -2.26 -12.68
CA SER A 128 14.06 -3.65 -12.25
C SER A 128 14.75 -4.50 -13.31
N SER A 129 15.64 -5.41 -12.88
CA SER A 129 16.21 -6.43 -13.76
C SER A 129 15.09 -7.29 -14.33
N ASN A 130 15.09 -7.47 -15.66
CA ASN A 130 14.06 -8.24 -16.34
C ASN A 130 14.55 -9.65 -16.68
N ARG A 131 13.88 -10.67 -16.15
CA ARG A 131 14.15 -12.08 -16.38
C ARG A 131 13.44 -12.54 -17.66
N LEU A 132 14.19 -12.61 -18.76
CA LEU A 132 13.65 -13.00 -20.07
C LEU A 132 13.65 -14.52 -20.24
N GLN A 133 12.56 -15.06 -20.76
CA GLN A 133 12.36 -16.48 -21.03
C GLN A 133 11.72 -16.68 -22.40
N THR A 134 11.81 -17.89 -22.95
CA THR A 134 11.02 -18.22 -24.15
C THR A 134 9.54 -18.28 -23.74
N GLY A 135 8.72 -17.37 -24.27
CA GLY A 135 7.29 -17.27 -23.95
C GLY A 135 6.93 -16.16 -22.97
N GLY A 136 7.87 -15.36 -22.47
CA GLY A 136 7.52 -14.25 -21.57
C GLY A 136 8.68 -13.66 -20.80
N TRP A 137 8.36 -12.81 -19.84
CA TRP A 137 9.33 -12.19 -18.94
C TRP A 137 8.70 -11.84 -17.58
N ALA A 138 9.55 -11.63 -16.58
CA ALA A 138 9.15 -11.14 -15.27
C ALA A 138 10.20 -10.17 -14.71
N ARG A 139 9.74 -9.14 -13.99
CA ARG A 139 10.59 -8.20 -13.27
C ARG A 139 9.95 -7.88 -11.93
N GLN A 140 10.76 -7.61 -10.91
CA GLN A 140 10.28 -7.51 -9.53
C GLN A 140 10.76 -6.24 -8.83
N GLN A 141 10.00 -5.82 -7.83
CA GLN A 141 10.40 -4.91 -6.78
C GLN A 141 10.24 -5.62 -5.45
N ASN A 142 11.31 -5.64 -4.66
CA ASN A 142 11.32 -6.10 -3.28
C ASN A 142 12.19 -5.16 -2.43
N ILE A 143 12.48 -5.52 -1.17
CA ILE A 143 13.29 -4.69 -0.26
C ILE A 143 14.72 -4.42 -0.76
N HIS A 144 15.23 -5.17 -1.74
CA HIS A 144 16.55 -4.91 -2.30
C HIS A 144 16.55 -3.74 -3.29
N GLN A 145 15.41 -3.45 -3.92
CA GLN A 145 15.24 -2.28 -4.79
C GLN A 145 14.66 -1.09 -4.01
N MET A 146 13.70 -1.37 -3.13
CA MET A 146 12.91 -0.35 -2.43
C MET A 146 12.80 -0.73 -0.94
N PRO A 147 13.82 -0.44 -0.13
CA PRO A 147 13.93 -0.92 1.26
C PRO A 147 12.81 -0.48 2.21
N ILE A 148 12.08 0.59 1.88
CA ILE A 148 10.93 1.05 2.66
C ILE A 148 9.75 0.07 2.59
N ALA A 149 9.62 -0.65 1.46
CA ALA A 149 8.52 -1.58 1.18
C ALA A 149 8.72 -2.94 1.86
N THR A 150 8.68 -2.96 3.19
CA THR A 150 9.01 -4.17 3.96
C THR A 150 7.88 -5.19 4.05
N SER A 151 6.64 -4.76 3.91
CA SER A 151 5.46 -5.62 4.08
C SER A 151 4.92 -6.22 2.78
N MET A 152 5.35 -5.72 1.62
CA MET A 152 4.87 -6.15 0.31
C MET A 152 5.95 -6.05 -0.78
N ALA A 153 5.86 -6.94 -1.76
CA ALA A 153 6.71 -6.95 -2.96
C ALA A 153 5.84 -7.16 -4.20
N GLY A 154 6.25 -6.58 -5.33
CA GLY A 154 5.53 -6.66 -6.59
C GLY A 154 6.32 -7.40 -7.68
N VAL A 155 5.61 -8.12 -8.55
CA VAL A 155 6.16 -8.69 -9.79
C VAL A 155 5.27 -8.24 -10.95
N ASP A 156 5.88 -7.64 -11.95
CA ASP A 156 5.26 -7.41 -13.25
C ASP A 156 5.68 -8.55 -14.18
N MET A 157 4.69 -9.30 -14.68
CA MET A 157 4.92 -10.50 -15.48
C MET A 157 4.09 -10.48 -16.76
N ARG A 158 4.73 -10.90 -17.84
CA ARG A 158 4.13 -11.03 -19.16
C ARG A 158 4.33 -12.43 -19.73
N LEU A 159 3.27 -12.97 -20.31
CA LEU A 159 3.25 -14.24 -21.03
C LEU A 159 2.78 -14.02 -22.47
N GLU A 160 3.47 -14.59 -23.45
CA GLU A 160 3.01 -14.70 -24.83
C GLU A 160 1.79 -15.62 -24.93
N ALA A 161 1.00 -15.51 -26.00
CA ALA A 161 -0.20 -16.34 -26.18
C ALA A 161 0.12 -17.84 -26.04
N GLY A 162 -0.56 -18.51 -25.10
CA GLY A 162 -0.36 -19.92 -24.77
C GLY A 162 0.82 -20.25 -23.88
N ALA A 163 1.74 -19.30 -23.62
CA ALA A 163 2.85 -19.52 -22.71
C ALA A 163 2.36 -19.76 -21.27
N ILE A 164 3.13 -20.57 -20.55
CA ILE A 164 2.81 -21.05 -19.20
C ILE A 164 3.83 -20.49 -18.22
N ARG A 165 3.34 -19.87 -17.15
CA ARG A 165 4.06 -19.81 -15.87
C ARG A 165 3.90 -21.16 -15.18
N GLU A 166 5.02 -21.84 -14.97
CA GLU A 166 5.10 -23.21 -14.48
C GLU A 166 4.24 -23.47 -13.23
N LEU A 167 3.74 -24.70 -13.07
CA LEU A 167 3.17 -25.17 -11.81
C LEU A 167 4.13 -24.94 -10.64
N HIS A 168 3.71 -24.13 -9.67
CA HIS A 168 4.54 -23.74 -8.55
C HIS A 168 3.71 -23.41 -7.30
N TRP A 169 4.39 -23.19 -6.18
CA TRP A 169 3.83 -22.62 -4.96
C TRP A 169 4.89 -21.77 -4.22
N HIS A 170 4.45 -21.02 -3.23
CA HIS A 170 5.32 -20.21 -2.35
C HIS A 170 4.68 -20.03 -0.97
N LYS A 171 5.45 -19.49 -0.02
CA LYS A 171 5.01 -19.29 1.38
C LYS A 171 4.12 -18.07 1.56
N THR A 172 4.26 -17.08 0.70
CA THR A 172 3.46 -15.85 0.68
C THR A 172 2.09 -16.11 0.06
N SER A 173 1.11 -15.27 0.37
CA SER A 173 -0.06 -15.17 -0.48
C SER A 173 0.33 -14.50 -1.81
N GLU A 174 -0.41 -14.79 -2.87
CA GLU A 174 -0.30 -14.07 -4.14
C GLU A 174 -1.65 -13.44 -4.43
N TRP A 175 -1.66 -12.12 -4.58
CA TRP A 175 -2.78 -11.37 -5.15
C TRP A 175 -2.36 -10.83 -6.51
N ALA A 176 -3.30 -10.71 -7.45
CA ALA A 176 -2.97 -10.17 -8.76
C ALA A 176 -4.06 -9.32 -9.38
N PHE A 177 -3.64 -8.47 -10.31
CA PHE A 177 -4.48 -7.66 -11.18
C PHE A 177 -4.05 -7.87 -12.63
N VAL A 178 -4.99 -8.22 -13.51
CA VAL A 178 -4.69 -8.38 -14.94
C VAL A 178 -4.65 -7.01 -15.61
N LEU A 179 -3.47 -6.63 -16.12
CA LEU A 179 -3.27 -5.35 -16.82
C LEU A 179 -3.75 -5.43 -18.27
N SER A 180 -3.43 -6.51 -18.97
CA SER A 180 -3.79 -6.72 -20.38
C SER A 180 -3.91 -8.21 -20.72
N GLY A 181 -4.75 -8.51 -21.71
CA GLY A 181 -4.97 -9.88 -22.18
C GLY A 181 -5.73 -10.75 -21.19
N TYR A 182 -5.65 -12.06 -21.38
CA TYR A 182 -6.42 -13.04 -20.61
C TYR A 182 -5.54 -14.20 -20.17
N VAL A 183 -5.73 -14.65 -18.94
CA VAL A 183 -4.96 -15.73 -18.34
C VAL A 183 -5.90 -16.75 -17.72
N GLN A 184 -5.66 -18.02 -18.04
CA GLN A 184 -6.27 -19.14 -17.36
C GLN A 184 -5.42 -19.48 -16.14
N VAL A 185 -6.07 -19.53 -14.99
CA VAL A 185 -5.44 -19.91 -13.73
C VAL A 185 -5.93 -21.27 -13.29
N THR A 186 -5.04 -22.07 -12.69
CA THR A 186 -5.42 -23.33 -12.06
C THR A 186 -4.84 -23.41 -10.66
N SER A 187 -5.53 -24.12 -9.75
CA SER A 187 -4.97 -24.46 -8.44
C SER A 187 -5.58 -25.74 -7.88
N VAL A 188 -4.97 -26.26 -6.82
CA VAL A 188 -5.52 -27.35 -6.01
C VAL A 188 -5.32 -27.04 -4.54
N ASP A 189 -6.40 -27.04 -3.75
CA ASP A 189 -6.30 -26.76 -2.33
C ASP A 189 -5.83 -27.96 -1.48
N GLN A 190 -5.59 -27.72 -0.20
CA GLN A 190 -5.12 -28.74 0.74
C GLN A 190 -6.11 -29.89 0.98
N LEU A 191 -7.36 -29.75 0.55
CA LEU A 191 -8.38 -30.81 0.60
C LEU A 191 -8.51 -31.55 -0.74
N GLY A 192 -7.67 -31.23 -1.73
CA GLY A 192 -7.66 -31.85 -3.04
C GLY A 192 -8.75 -31.33 -3.98
N ARG A 193 -9.37 -30.20 -3.67
CA ARG A 193 -10.38 -29.55 -4.53
C ARG A 193 -9.66 -28.71 -5.56
N ASN A 194 -9.94 -28.92 -6.84
CA ASN A 194 -9.31 -28.13 -7.89
C ASN A 194 -10.11 -26.86 -8.17
N TYR A 195 -9.43 -25.91 -8.82
CA TYR A 195 -10.01 -24.68 -9.31
C TYR A 195 -9.43 -24.36 -10.68
N LEU A 196 -10.27 -23.89 -11.59
CA LEU A 196 -9.88 -23.39 -12.90
C LEU A 196 -10.81 -22.23 -13.25
N ASP A 197 -10.25 -21.11 -13.67
CA ASP A 197 -11.00 -19.98 -14.22
C ASP A 197 -10.13 -19.20 -15.21
N THR A 198 -10.76 -18.42 -16.08
CA THR A 198 -10.09 -17.50 -17.00
C THR A 198 -10.41 -16.06 -16.59
N VAL A 199 -9.39 -15.24 -16.34
CA VAL A 199 -9.50 -13.84 -15.93
C VAL A 199 -8.93 -12.90 -17.00
N GLY A 200 -9.53 -11.72 -17.13
CA GLY A 200 -9.17 -10.71 -18.13
C GLY A 200 -8.88 -9.33 -17.52
N PRO A 201 -8.69 -8.28 -18.33
CA PRO A 201 -8.23 -6.98 -17.85
C PRO A 201 -9.14 -6.40 -16.74
N GLY A 202 -8.53 -5.99 -15.63
CA GLY A 202 -9.23 -5.50 -14.45
C GLY A 202 -9.83 -6.59 -13.54
N ASP A 203 -9.68 -7.88 -13.86
CA ASP A 203 -10.01 -8.97 -12.94
C ASP A 203 -8.86 -9.25 -11.97
N LEU A 204 -9.20 -9.92 -10.87
CA LEU A 204 -8.27 -10.30 -9.82
C LEU A 204 -8.16 -11.82 -9.68
N TRP A 205 -7.03 -12.27 -9.15
CA TRP A 205 -6.95 -13.56 -8.45
C TRP A 205 -6.27 -13.42 -7.10
N TYR A 206 -6.49 -14.44 -6.25
CA TYR A 206 -5.81 -14.59 -4.99
C TYR A 206 -5.56 -16.07 -4.70
N PHE A 207 -4.29 -16.42 -4.47
CA PHE A 207 -3.89 -17.73 -3.98
C PHE A 207 -3.45 -17.65 -2.52
N PRO A 208 -4.09 -18.41 -1.61
CA PRO A 208 -3.63 -18.50 -0.23
C PRO A 208 -2.20 -19.07 -0.12
N PRO A 209 -1.48 -18.76 0.97
CA PRO A 209 -0.15 -19.30 1.23
C PRO A 209 -0.03 -20.81 1.00
N GLY A 210 0.93 -21.22 0.19
CA GLY A 210 1.25 -22.64 -0.05
C GLY A 210 0.29 -23.38 -1.00
N ILE A 211 -0.74 -22.73 -1.54
CA ILE A 211 -1.64 -23.35 -2.52
C ILE A 211 -0.94 -23.39 -3.89
N PRO A 212 -0.70 -24.58 -4.46
CA PRO A 212 -0.06 -24.69 -5.77
C PRO A 212 -0.98 -24.19 -6.89
N HIS A 213 -0.38 -23.50 -7.85
CA HIS A 213 -1.10 -22.92 -8.97
C HIS A 213 -0.24 -22.85 -10.24
N SER A 214 -0.87 -22.50 -11.36
CA SER A 214 -0.21 -22.14 -12.61
C SER A 214 -0.99 -21.08 -13.35
N LEU A 215 -0.31 -20.37 -14.25
CA LEU A 215 -0.87 -19.31 -15.08
C LEU A 215 -0.58 -19.66 -16.53
N GLN A 216 -1.57 -19.59 -17.40
CA GLN A 216 -1.39 -19.81 -18.83
C GLN A 216 -2.13 -18.74 -19.62
N ALA A 217 -1.40 -17.99 -20.44
CA ALA A 217 -2.01 -17.00 -21.33
C ALA A 217 -2.96 -17.68 -22.33
N THR A 218 -4.14 -17.11 -22.54
CA THR A 218 -5.02 -17.54 -23.64
C THR A 218 -4.61 -16.87 -24.95
N ASP A 219 -5.31 -17.20 -26.04
CA ASP A 219 -5.18 -16.53 -27.34
C ASP A 219 -6.30 -15.53 -27.62
N GLN A 220 -7.15 -15.21 -26.63
CA GLN A 220 -8.18 -14.18 -26.77
C GLN A 220 -7.57 -12.81 -27.08
N ASN A 221 -6.35 -12.56 -26.56
CA ASN A 221 -5.46 -11.53 -27.07
C ASN A 221 -4.27 -12.22 -27.75
N PRO A 222 -4.01 -11.98 -29.07
CA PRO A 222 -2.90 -12.61 -29.78
C PRO A 222 -1.52 -12.23 -29.23
N ASP A 223 -1.41 -11.12 -28.51
CA ASP A 223 -0.17 -10.68 -27.86
C ASP A 223 0.05 -11.35 -26.50
N GLY A 224 -0.86 -12.23 -26.05
CA GLY A 224 -0.81 -12.89 -24.74
C GLY A 224 -1.39 -12.03 -23.63
N CYS A 225 -0.77 -12.03 -22.45
CA CYS A 225 -1.22 -11.28 -21.28
C CYS A 225 -0.08 -10.66 -20.47
N GLU A 226 -0.42 -9.67 -19.68
CA GLU A 226 0.46 -8.96 -18.74
C GLU A 226 -0.34 -8.65 -17.47
N PHE A 227 0.27 -8.89 -16.32
CA PHE A 227 -0.41 -8.82 -15.04
C PHE A 227 0.57 -8.47 -13.92
N LEU A 228 0.02 -7.79 -12.92
CA LEU A 228 0.73 -7.44 -11.70
C LEU A 228 0.44 -8.51 -10.64
N LEU A 229 1.49 -9.02 -10.01
CA LEU A 229 1.43 -9.87 -8.82
C LEU A 229 1.93 -9.09 -7.61
N VAL A 230 1.26 -9.25 -6.47
CA VAL A 230 1.67 -8.68 -5.19
C VAL A 230 1.70 -9.77 -4.13
N PHE A 231 2.77 -9.78 -3.36
CA PHE A 231 3.03 -10.76 -2.31
C PHE A 231 3.07 -10.06 -0.95
N ASP A 232 2.51 -10.70 0.07
CA ASP A 232 2.37 -10.20 1.45
C ASP A 232 3.68 -10.21 2.27
N ASN A 233 4.83 -10.07 1.61
CA ASN A 233 6.14 -9.98 2.23
C ASN A 233 7.13 -9.24 1.32
N GLY A 234 7.74 -8.16 1.82
CA GLY A 234 8.70 -7.35 1.06
C GLY A 234 10.01 -8.07 0.71
N ASP A 235 10.34 -9.18 1.36
CA ASP A 235 11.52 -10.00 1.05
C ASP A 235 11.23 -11.08 -0.02
N PHE A 236 10.03 -11.09 -0.60
CA PHE A 236 9.70 -12.05 -1.65
C PHE A 236 10.64 -11.87 -2.86
N SER A 237 11.00 -13.01 -3.47
CA SER A 237 11.70 -13.04 -4.74
C SER A 237 11.09 -14.11 -5.64
N GLU A 238 10.79 -13.72 -6.88
CA GLU A 238 10.21 -14.59 -7.90
C GLU A 238 11.14 -15.77 -8.29
N ASP A 239 12.44 -15.60 -8.05
CA ASP A 239 13.47 -16.64 -8.19
C ASP A 239 13.43 -17.72 -7.09
N SER A 240 12.66 -17.50 -6.01
CA SER A 240 12.62 -18.38 -4.84
C SER A 240 11.31 -19.17 -4.71
N THR A 241 10.54 -19.25 -5.79
CA THR A 241 9.32 -20.09 -5.82
C THR A 241 9.66 -21.58 -5.86
N PHE A 242 8.77 -22.42 -5.34
CA PHE A 242 8.91 -23.87 -5.40
C PHE A 242 8.30 -24.39 -6.70
N GLN A 243 9.14 -24.79 -7.65
CA GLN A 243 8.71 -25.18 -8.99
C GLN A 243 8.57 -26.69 -9.12
N LEU A 244 7.53 -27.18 -9.81
CA LEU A 244 7.26 -28.61 -9.95
C LEU A 244 8.45 -29.36 -10.55
N THR A 245 8.98 -28.88 -11.67
CA THR A 245 10.06 -29.54 -12.39
C THR A 245 11.38 -29.43 -11.66
N ASP A 246 11.62 -28.34 -10.91
CA ASP A 246 12.80 -28.22 -10.05
C ASP A 246 12.77 -29.22 -8.89
N TRP A 247 11.62 -29.35 -8.22
CA TRP A 247 11.47 -30.33 -7.15
C TRP A 247 11.66 -31.77 -7.66
N LEU A 248 11.06 -32.11 -8.80
CA LEU A 248 11.22 -33.43 -9.38
C LEU A 248 12.65 -33.67 -9.90
N ALA A 249 13.33 -32.67 -10.45
CA ALA A 249 14.74 -32.78 -10.84
C ALA A 249 15.67 -33.08 -9.64
N HIS A 250 15.29 -32.60 -8.45
CA HIS A 250 15.99 -32.83 -7.20
C HIS A 250 15.43 -33.98 -6.35
N THR A 251 14.59 -34.84 -6.94
CA THR A 251 14.04 -36.04 -6.29
C THR A 251 14.55 -37.30 -7.00
N PRO A 252 15.08 -38.32 -6.29
CA PRO A 252 15.53 -39.55 -6.92
C PRO A 252 14.42 -40.22 -7.76
N LYS A 253 14.72 -40.63 -9.00
CA LYS A 253 13.70 -41.15 -9.93
C LYS A 253 12.99 -42.40 -9.40
N GLU A 254 13.66 -43.22 -8.60
CA GLU A 254 13.06 -44.37 -7.93
C GLU A 254 12.02 -43.97 -6.87
N VAL A 255 12.18 -42.83 -6.21
CA VAL A 255 11.19 -42.26 -5.27
C VAL A 255 10.00 -41.72 -6.05
N ILE A 256 10.23 -41.01 -7.16
CA ILE A 256 9.17 -40.54 -8.06
C ILE A 256 8.37 -41.73 -8.59
N ALA A 257 9.05 -42.73 -9.17
CA ALA A 257 8.43 -43.93 -9.71
C ALA A 257 7.58 -44.66 -8.65
N LYS A 258 8.11 -44.80 -7.41
CA LYS A 258 7.38 -45.38 -6.29
C LYS A 258 6.13 -44.58 -5.92
N ASN A 259 6.23 -43.25 -5.86
CA ASN A 259 5.11 -42.35 -5.52
C ASN A 259 3.93 -42.50 -6.51
N PHE A 260 4.23 -42.56 -7.80
CA PHE A 260 3.22 -42.67 -8.85
C PHE A 260 2.84 -44.10 -9.23
N GLY A 261 3.45 -45.13 -8.61
CA GLY A 261 3.22 -46.53 -8.97
C GLY A 261 3.65 -46.87 -10.41
N THR A 262 4.71 -46.25 -10.90
CA THR A 262 5.22 -46.36 -12.28
C THR A 262 6.65 -46.95 -12.33
N THR A 263 7.22 -47.09 -13.52
CA THR A 263 8.62 -47.51 -13.71
C THR A 263 9.55 -46.29 -13.78
N ILE A 264 10.83 -46.45 -13.39
CA ILE A 264 11.84 -45.37 -13.53
C ILE A 264 11.92 -44.87 -14.98
N SER A 265 11.81 -45.77 -15.97
CA SER A 265 11.86 -45.42 -17.39
C SER A 265 10.71 -44.50 -17.86
N ALA A 266 9.58 -44.47 -17.15
CA ALA A 266 8.49 -43.53 -17.45
C ALA A 266 8.92 -42.07 -17.28
N TRP A 267 9.97 -41.82 -16.49
CA TRP A 267 10.48 -40.48 -16.15
C TRP A 267 11.78 -40.15 -16.89
N ASN A 268 12.07 -40.79 -18.02
CA ASN A 268 13.28 -40.54 -18.80
C ASN A 268 13.32 -39.12 -19.39
N ASN A 269 12.16 -38.53 -19.69
CA ASN A 269 12.03 -37.19 -20.27
C ASN A 269 11.74 -36.09 -19.23
N LEU A 270 11.84 -36.40 -17.93
CA LEU A 270 11.69 -35.41 -16.87
C LEU A 270 12.74 -34.28 -17.05
N PRO A 271 12.35 -32.99 -17.02
CA PRO A 271 13.31 -31.89 -17.07
C PRO A 271 14.35 -31.99 -15.94
N GLY A 272 15.60 -31.64 -16.25
CA GLY A 272 16.71 -31.67 -15.28
C GLY A 272 16.89 -30.37 -14.48
N LYS A 273 16.02 -29.38 -14.69
CA LYS A 273 15.96 -28.07 -14.04
C LYS A 273 14.57 -27.47 -14.26
N GLU A 274 14.27 -26.39 -13.54
CA GLU A 274 13.05 -25.60 -13.74
C GLU A 274 12.83 -25.18 -15.20
N LEU A 275 11.55 -25.09 -15.57
CA LEU A 275 11.11 -24.46 -16.83
C LEU A 275 10.76 -22.99 -16.60
N TYR A 276 10.18 -22.68 -15.44
CA TYR A 276 9.77 -21.35 -14.99
C TYR A 276 8.70 -20.66 -15.87
N ILE A 277 9.07 -20.22 -17.07
CA ILE A 277 8.16 -19.73 -18.12
C ILE A 277 8.55 -20.46 -19.41
N PHE A 278 7.57 -21.04 -20.09
CA PHE A 278 7.82 -21.80 -21.32
C PHE A 278 6.62 -21.73 -22.28
N PRO A 279 6.85 -21.88 -23.60
CA PRO A 279 5.79 -21.80 -24.59
C PRO A 279 4.93 -23.08 -24.58
N ALA A 280 3.63 -22.92 -24.83
CA ALA A 280 2.71 -24.01 -25.07
C ALA A 280 1.59 -23.56 -26.04
N ALA A 281 0.76 -24.50 -26.47
CA ALA A 281 -0.45 -24.15 -27.22
C ALA A 281 -1.46 -23.45 -26.28
N PRO A 282 -2.16 -22.40 -26.74
CA PRO A 282 -3.18 -21.72 -25.96
C PRO A 282 -4.24 -22.68 -25.39
N PRO A 283 -4.63 -22.54 -24.12
CA PRO A 283 -5.73 -23.30 -23.56
C PRO A 283 -7.05 -22.80 -24.16
N SER A 284 -8.05 -23.69 -24.20
CA SER A 284 -9.40 -23.27 -24.57
C SER A 284 -9.92 -22.24 -23.54
N PRO A 285 -10.51 -21.12 -23.96
CA PRO A 285 -11.18 -20.19 -23.05
C PRO A 285 -12.40 -20.83 -22.36
N ASP A 286 -12.98 -21.86 -22.97
CA ASP A 286 -14.09 -22.65 -22.43
C ASP A 286 -13.62 -23.89 -21.63
N ALA A 287 -12.34 -23.92 -21.23
CA ALA A 287 -11.84 -25.03 -20.43
C ALA A 287 -12.60 -25.13 -19.11
N THR A 288 -12.94 -26.35 -18.71
CA THR A 288 -13.58 -26.65 -17.44
C THR A 288 -12.60 -27.34 -16.51
N ALA A 289 -12.69 -27.08 -15.21
CA ALA A 289 -11.94 -27.82 -14.20
C ALA A 289 -12.10 -29.34 -14.39
N VAL A 290 -11.02 -30.08 -14.13
CA VAL A 290 -11.05 -31.55 -14.15
C VAL A 290 -12.05 -32.02 -13.09
N LYS A 291 -12.83 -33.08 -13.36
CA LYS A 291 -13.72 -33.63 -12.35
C LYS A 291 -12.92 -34.23 -11.19
N ASP A 292 -13.05 -33.67 -10.00
CA ASP A 292 -12.44 -34.17 -8.78
C ASP A 292 -13.53 -34.76 -7.82
N PRO A 293 -13.14 -35.66 -6.90
CA PRO A 293 -14.06 -36.24 -5.92
C PRO A 293 -14.22 -35.41 -4.64
N ALA A 294 -13.41 -34.37 -4.44
CA ALA A 294 -13.34 -33.56 -3.23
C ALA A 294 -14.34 -32.39 -3.23
N GLY A 295 -14.94 -32.10 -4.39
CA GLY A 295 -15.93 -31.05 -4.57
C GLY A 295 -15.31 -29.69 -4.89
N GLN A 296 -16.10 -28.63 -4.79
CA GLN A 296 -15.66 -27.29 -5.18
C GLN A 296 -15.04 -26.54 -3.99
N VAL A 297 -14.07 -25.67 -4.29
CA VAL A 297 -13.56 -24.70 -3.30
C VAL A 297 -14.72 -23.81 -2.81
N PRO A 298 -14.75 -23.45 -1.51
CA PRO A 298 -15.89 -22.74 -0.92
C PRO A 298 -15.90 -21.26 -1.32
N ASN A 299 -14.72 -20.69 -1.52
CA ASN A 299 -14.52 -19.33 -2.01
C ASN A 299 -13.75 -19.44 -3.32
N PRO A 300 -14.26 -18.88 -4.43
CA PRO A 300 -13.51 -18.79 -5.69
C PRO A 300 -12.18 -18.07 -5.47
N PHE A 301 -11.13 -18.46 -6.20
CA PHE A 301 -9.81 -17.79 -6.16
C PHE A 301 -9.66 -16.69 -7.20
N THR A 302 -10.71 -16.37 -7.95
CA THR A 302 -10.76 -15.23 -8.87
C THR A 302 -11.93 -14.33 -8.53
N PHE A 303 -11.81 -13.05 -8.88
CA PHE A 303 -12.87 -12.06 -8.68
C PHE A 303 -12.95 -11.11 -9.88
N LYS A 304 -14.16 -10.97 -10.44
CA LYS A 304 -14.44 -10.16 -11.62
C LYS A 304 -14.61 -8.68 -11.26
N MET A 305 -13.54 -8.03 -10.78
CA MET A 305 -13.57 -6.60 -10.40
C MET A 305 -13.85 -5.69 -11.61
N SER A 306 -13.51 -6.13 -12.82
CA SER A 306 -13.90 -5.49 -14.08
C SER A 306 -15.43 -5.27 -14.18
N ASN A 307 -16.23 -6.18 -13.64
CA ASN A 307 -17.70 -6.12 -13.65
C ASN A 307 -18.27 -5.34 -12.45
N MET A 308 -17.45 -4.93 -11.48
CA MET A 308 -17.88 -4.14 -10.34
C MET A 308 -18.11 -2.68 -10.78
N SER A 309 -19.25 -2.11 -10.40
CA SER A 309 -19.49 -0.67 -10.59
C SER A 309 -18.59 0.14 -9.67
N ALA A 310 -17.87 1.11 -10.23
CA ALA A 310 -17.13 2.08 -9.44
C ALA A 310 -18.10 3.01 -8.69
N THR A 311 -17.69 3.44 -7.49
CA THR A 311 -18.39 4.50 -6.76
C THR A 311 -17.95 5.84 -7.35
N PRO A 312 -18.84 6.60 -8.01
CA PRO A 312 -18.49 7.91 -8.55
C PRO A 312 -18.31 8.93 -7.42
N LEU A 313 -17.31 9.78 -7.56
CA LEU A 313 -16.92 10.82 -6.62
C LEU A 313 -16.73 12.14 -7.39
N ALA A 314 -16.55 13.25 -6.68
CA ALA A 314 -16.50 14.57 -7.31
C ALA A 314 -15.32 14.73 -8.28
N GLY A 315 -14.16 14.15 -7.95
CA GLY A 315 -12.95 14.23 -8.76
C GLY A 315 -12.52 12.91 -9.41
N GLY A 316 -13.39 11.89 -9.46
CA GLY A 316 -13.02 10.58 -10.00
C GLY A 316 -13.89 9.46 -9.48
N SER A 317 -13.31 8.27 -9.25
CA SER A 317 -14.06 7.11 -8.78
C SER A 317 -13.19 6.10 -8.02
N VAL A 318 -13.84 5.23 -7.24
CA VAL A 318 -13.15 4.16 -6.50
C VAL A 318 -13.93 2.83 -6.56
N LYS A 319 -13.20 1.71 -6.67
CA LYS A 319 -13.69 0.38 -6.32
C LYS A 319 -12.86 -0.17 -5.17
N ILE A 320 -13.50 -0.79 -4.18
CA ILE A 320 -12.81 -1.41 -3.05
C ILE A 320 -13.13 -2.90 -3.06
N VAL A 321 -12.08 -3.72 -3.06
CA VAL A 321 -12.19 -5.18 -2.97
C VAL A 321 -11.34 -5.67 -1.80
N ASP A 322 -11.99 -6.36 -0.88
CA ASP A 322 -11.35 -6.97 0.29
C ASP A 322 -12.09 -8.26 0.69
N SER A 323 -11.76 -8.85 1.83
CA SER A 323 -12.40 -10.10 2.29
C SER A 323 -13.92 -10.01 2.49
N ARG A 324 -14.53 -8.81 2.50
CA ARG A 324 -16.00 -8.65 2.54
C ARG A 324 -16.65 -9.01 1.22
N THR A 325 -15.99 -8.76 0.10
CA THR A 325 -16.47 -9.02 -1.26
C THR A 325 -15.75 -10.22 -1.89
N PHE A 326 -14.42 -10.20 -1.91
CA PHE A 326 -13.58 -11.30 -2.39
C PHE A 326 -13.10 -12.18 -1.24
N LYS A 327 -13.98 -13.11 -0.81
CA LYS A 327 -13.82 -13.92 0.41
C LYS A 327 -12.53 -14.74 0.50
N ALA A 328 -11.90 -15.08 -0.63
CA ALA A 328 -10.63 -15.79 -0.63
C ALA A 328 -9.45 -14.88 -0.23
N SER A 329 -9.52 -13.58 -0.53
CA SER A 329 -8.45 -12.61 -0.29
C SER A 329 -8.42 -12.18 1.17
N THR A 330 -7.75 -12.97 2.01
CA THR A 330 -7.72 -12.78 3.47
C THR A 330 -6.49 -12.02 3.97
N THR A 331 -5.55 -11.68 3.10
CA THR A 331 -4.31 -10.96 3.47
C THR A 331 -4.04 -9.76 2.57
N ILE A 332 -4.78 -9.59 1.48
CA ILE A 332 -4.61 -8.46 0.58
C ILE A 332 -5.96 -7.80 0.30
N ALA A 333 -6.03 -6.49 0.47
CA ALA A 333 -7.13 -5.63 0.08
C ALA A 333 -6.64 -4.62 -0.97
N VAL A 334 -7.56 -4.15 -1.82
CA VAL A 334 -7.25 -3.15 -2.85
C VAL A 334 -8.30 -2.05 -2.91
N ALA A 335 -7.87 -0.83 -3.18
CA ALA A 335 -8.68 0.22 -3.76
C ALA A 335 -8.18 0.55 -5.18
N ASP A 336 -9.05 0.40 -6.18
CA ASP A 336 -8.81 0.79 -7.57
C ASP A 336 -9.35 2.22 -7.74
N VAL A 337 -8.45 3.19 -7.90
CA VAL A 337 -8.72 4.62 -7.78
C VAL A 337 -8.44 5.34 -9.09
N THR A 338 -9.40 6.17 -9.50
CA THR A 338 -9.23 7.13 -10.61
C THR A 338 -9.38 8.54 -10.10
N VAL A 339 -8.52 9.43 -10.59
CA VAL A 339 -8.51 10.86 -10.25
C VAL A 339 -8.46 11.66 -11.55
N GLU A 340 -9.51 12.41 -11.82
CA GLU A 340 -9.60 13.27 -13.01
C GLU A 340 -8.60 14.43 -12.96
N PRO A 341 -8.26 15.06 -14.11
CA PRO A 341 -7.38 16.23 -14.13
C PRO A 341 -7.85 17.33 -13.16
N GLY A 342 -6.94 17.83 -12.33
CA GLY A 342 -7.23 18.80 -11.27
C GLY A 342 -7.93 18.23 -10.02
N GLY A 343 -8.20 16.92 -10.00
CA GLY A 343 -8.68 16.21 -8.82
C GLY A 343 -7.55 15.71 -7.92
N MET A 344 -7.94 15.20 -6.75
CA MET A 344 -7.01 14.66 -5.77
C MET A 344 -7.66 13.57 -4.91
N ARG A 345 -6.94 12.46 -4.67
CA ARG A 345 -7.20 11.54 -3.55
C ARG A 345 -6.93 12.29 -2.24
N GLU A 346 -7.98 12.52 -1.46
CA GLU A 346 -7.97 13.49 -0.36
C GLU A 346 -6.90 13.20 0.71
N LEU A 347 -6.56 14.21 1.51
CA LEU A 347 -5.69 14.06 2.66
C LEU A 347 -6.24 13.01 3.64
N HIS A 348 -5.50 11.93 3.82
CA HIS A 348 -5.91 10.81 4.65
C HIS A 348 -4.69 10.01 5.17
N TRP A 349 -4.96 8.97 5.94
CA TRP A 349 -3.97 7.95 6.28
C TRP A 349 -4.65 6.59 6.46
N HIS A 350 -3.84 5.54 6.40
CA HIS A 350 -4.24 4.19 6.76
C HIS A 350 -3.84 3.90 8.21
N PRO A 351 -4.76 3.48 9.10
CA PRO A 351 -4.49 3.41 10.54
C PRO A 351 -3.38 2.45 10.93
N THR A 352 -3.30 1.29 10.29
CA THR A 352 -2.44 0.19 10.72
C THR A 352 -1.76 -0.56 9.58
N GLN A 353 -2.08 -0.22 8.34
CA GLN A 353 -1.64 -0.92 7.13
C GLN A 353 -0.69 -0.03 6.35
N ASP A 354 0.41 -0.60 5.88
CA ASP A 354 1.18 0.03 4.83
C ASP A 354 0.39 -0.02 3.53
N GLU A 355 0.52 1.02 2.72
CA GLU A 355 0.01 1.06 1.36
C GLU A 355 1.16 0.79 0.39
N TRP A 356 0.98 -0.16 -0.51
CA TRP A 356 1.81 -0.37 -1.68
C TRP A 356 0.99 0.03 -2.90
N THR A 357 1.52 0.91 -3.74
CA THR A 357 0.75 1.56 -4.81
C THR A 357 1.33 1.18 -6.16
N TYR A 358 0.48 0.82 -7.14
CA TYR A 358 0.90 0.70 -8.54
C TYR A 358 0.18 1.70 -9.42
N TYR A 359 0.95 2.51 -10.15
CA TYR A 359 0.43 3.52 -11.05
C TYR A 359 0.22 2.91 -12.45
N ILE A 360 -1.03 2.77 -12.86
CA ILE A 360 -1.43 2.17 -14.14
C ILE A 360 -1.29 3.18 -15.28
N SER A 361 -1.78 4.40 -15.08
CA SER A 361 -1.73 5.48 -16.07
C SER A 361 -1.85 6.86 -15.45
N GLY A 362 -1.56 7.90 -16.26
CA GLY A 362 -1.55 9.29 -15.82
C GLY A 362 -0.32 9.66 -15.01
N THR A 363 -0.33 10.85 -14.41
CA THR A 363 0.79 11.38 -13.62
C THR A 363 0.28 12.06 -12.37
N GLY A 364 0.88 11.74 -11.23
CA GLY A 364 0.49 12.31 -9.95
C GLY A 364 1.69 12.66 -9.08
N ARG A 365 1.42 13.39 -8.01
CA ARG A 365 2.37 13.60 -6.91
C ARG A 365 1.77 13.17 -5.58
N VAL A 366 2.64 12.74 -4.68
CA VAL A 366 2.28 12.33 -3.31
C VAL A 366 3.25 12.98 -2.35
N THR A 367 2.72 13.72 -1.36
CA THR A 367 3.51 14.10 -0.18
C THR A 367 3.20 13.13 0.95
N GLU A 368 4.22 12.53 1.53
CA GLU A 368 4.10 11.68 2.71
C GLU A 368 4.57 12.42 3.95
N PHE A 369 3.73 12.49 4.98
CA PHE A 369 4.03 13.05 6.29
C PHE A 369 4.39 11.94 7.29
N ALA A 370 5.66 11.88 7.68
CA ALA A 370 6.25 10.84 8.51
C ALA A 370 6.39 11.22 10.00
N SER A 371 5.49 12.08 10.50
CA SER A 371 5.54 12.67 11.86
C SER A 371 6.75 13.59 12.09
N SER A 372 6.79 14.25 13.25
CA SER A 372 7.95 15.04 13.72
C SER A 372 8.46 16.11 12.74
N GLY A 373 7.54 16.67 11.93
CA GLY A 373 7.88 17.66 10.89
C GLY A 373 8.64 17.09 9.69
N THR A 374 8.62 15.78 9.50
CA THR A 374 9.18 15.11 8.32
C THR A 374 8.11 14.98 7.24
N ALA A 375 8.39 15.48 6.05
CA ALA A 375 7.57 15.31 4.87
C ALA A 375 8.44 15.27 3.60
N GLN A 376 8.12 14.39 2.66
CA GLN A 376 8.75 14.37 1.34
C GLN A 376 7.71 14.13 0.25
N THR A 377 7.93 14.78 -0.90
CA THR A 377 7.08 14.68 -2.07
C THR A 377 7.75 13.87 -3.17
N PHE A 378 6.99 12.99 -3.81
CA PHE A 378 7.42 12.14 -4.92
C PHE A 378 6.43 12.27 -6.08
N ASP A 379 6.96 12.27 -7.30
CA ASP A 379 6.20 12.21 -8.53
C ASP A 379 6.03 10.76 -8.99
N TYR A 380 4.90 10.43 -9.61
CA TYR A 380 4.59 9.07 -10.09
C TYR A 380 3.94 9.11 -11.47
N GLU A 381 4.26 8.13 -12.30
CA GLU A 381 3.70 7.90 -13.62
C GLU A 381 3.47 6.39 -13.87
N ALA A 382 2.95 6.05 -15.05
CA ALA A 382 2.65 4.66 -15.43
C ALA A 382 3.86 3.72 -15.25
N GLY A 383 3.65 2.61 -14.54
CA GLY A 383 4.68 1.60 -14.27
C GLY A 383 5.51 1.86 -13.00
N ASP A 384 5.22 2.94 -12.28
CA ASP A 384 5.83 3.21 -10.98
C ASP A 384 5.13 2.49 -9.83
N ILE A 385 5.93 2.25 -8.80
CA ILE A 385 5.51 1.71 -7.51
C ILE A 385 5.71 2.79 -6.45
N GLY A 386 4.67 3.02 -5.65
CA GLY A 386 4.70 3.82 -4.42
C GLY A 386 4.64 2.95 -3.18
N PHE A 387 5.11 3.47 -2.04
CA PHE A 387 4.90 2.83 -0.75
C PHE A 387 4.76 3.84 0.37
N VAL A 388 3.60 3.84 1.03
CA VAL A 388 3.31 4.71 2.17
C VAL A 388 3.24 3.87 3.44
N PRO A 389 4.20 4.02 4.38
CA PRO A 389 4.14 3.32 5.66
C PRO A 389 2.86 3.65 6.45
N ALA A 390 2.40 2.68 7.24
CA ALA A 390 1.20 2.83 8.06
C ALA A 390 1.23 4.13 8.89
N THR A 391 0.08 4.77 9.04
CA THR A 391 -0.13 6.04 9.76
C THR A 391 0.48 7.28 9.09
N TYR A 392 1.23 7.17 8.00
CA TYR A 392 1.76 8.36 7.32
C TYR A 392 0.59 9.10 6.64
N GLY A 393 0.49 10.41 6.94
CA GLY A 393 -0.52 11.27 6.32
C GLY A 393 -0.11 11.57 4.89
N HIS A 394 -1.01 11.42 3.93
CA HIS A 394 -0.68 11.63 2.52
C HIS A 394 -1.91 12.00 1.69
N TYR A 395 -1.65 12.42 0.45
CA TYR A 395 -2.63 12.66 -0.60
C TYR A 395 -2.04 12.21 -1.95
N VAL A 396 -2.88 11.96 -2.94
CA VAL A 396 -2.42 11.69 -4.32
C VAL A 396 -3.09 12.69 -5.25
N GLU A 397 -2.35 13.67 -5.75
CA GLU A 397 -2.86 14.72 -6.62
C GLU A 397 -2.55 14.41 -8.09
N ASN A 398 -3.54 14.58 -8.96
CA ASN A 398 -3.31 14.48 -10.40
C ASN A 398 -2.70 15.79 -10.91
N ILE A 399 -1.45 15.73 -11.36
CA ILE A 399 -0.69 16.86 -11.92
C ILE A 399 -0.65 16.85 -13.46
N GLY A 400 -1.28 15.85 -14.07
CA GLY A 400 -1.36 15.65 -15.51
C GLY A 400 -2.62 16.22 -16.15
N ASN A 401 -2.73 16.01 -17.45
CA ASN A 401 -3.91 16.37 -18.26
C ASN A 401 -4.83 15.18 -18.54
N ASP A 402 -4.39 13.97 -18.20
CA ASP A 402 -5.14 12.72 -18.35
C ASP A 402 -5.60 12.22 -16.97
N THR A 403 -6.60 11.33 -16.94
CA THR A 403 -7.03 10.68 -15.70
C THR A 403 -5.88 9.86 -15.11
N LEU A 404 -5.55 10.11 -13.84
CA LEU A 404 -4.62 9.32 -13.05
C LEU A 404 -5.34 8.06 -12.57
N HIS A 405 -4.76 6.88 -12.83
CA HIS A 405 -5.32 5.58 -12.45
C HIS A 405 -4.27 4.76 -11.71
N PHE A 406 -4.58 4.34 -10.48
CA PHE A 406 -3.66 3.59 -9.65
C PHE A 406 -4.41 2.60 -8.73
N LEU A 407 -3.66 1.63 -8.20
CA LEU A 407 -4.12 0.66 -7.21
C LEU A 407 -3.47 0.97 -5.88
N GLU A 408 -4.26 1.22 -4.83
CA GLU A 408 -3.82 1.21 -3.43
C GLU A 408 -3.95 -0.23 -2.90
N ILE A 409 -2.84 -0.89 -2.57
CA ILE A 409 -2.82 -2.31 -2.18
C ILE A 409 -2.29 -2.44 -0.74
N PHE A 410 -2.96 -3.26 0.06
CA PHE A 410 -2.72 -3.33 1.50
C PHE A 410 -2.54 -4.77 1.96
N ASN A 411 -1.55 -5.02 2.82
CA ASN A 411 -1.37 -6.30 3.51
C ASN A 411 -2.34 -6.42 4.70
N THR A 412 -3.63 -6.61 4.40
CA THR A 412 -4.76 -6.69 5.36
C THR A 412 -5.94 -7.43 4.75
N ASP A 413 -6.86 -7.92 5.59
CA ASP A 413 -8.11 -8.54 5.14
C ASP A 413 -9.21 -7.52 4.82
N ILE A 414 -9.13 -6.31 5.37
CA ILE A 414 -10.14 -5.24 5.26
C ILE A 414 -9.48 -3.90 4.96
N PHE A 415 -9.97 -3.21 3.92
CA PHE A 415 -9.57 -1.84 3.62
C PHE A 415 -10.08 -0.87 4.69
N GLN A 416 -9.20 0.01 5.18
CA GLN A 416 -9.49 1.02 6.19
C GLN A 416 -8.66 2.29 5.98
N ASP A 417 -9.31 3.44 6.02
CA ASP A 417 -8.68 4.75 5.93
C ASP A 417 -9.38 5.77 6.85
N VAL A 418 -8.65 6.82 7.24
CA VAL A 418 -9.20 7.96 7.98
C VAL A 418 -8.99 9.23 7.18
N SER A 419 -10.10 9.87 6.81
CA SER A 419 -10.11 11.13 6.08
C SER A 419 -9.91 12.31 7.03
N LEU A 420 -8.97 13.19 6.70
CA LEU A 420 -8.69 14.39 7.48
C LEU A 420 -9.93 15.30 7.54
N GLN A 421 -10.59 15.53 6.41
CA GLN A 421 -11.77 16.38 6.33
C GLN A 421 -12.93 15.80 7.18
N GLN A 422 -13.20 14.50 7.03
CA GLN A 422 -14.23 13.83 7.81
C GLN A 422 -13.91 13.91 9.30
N TRP A 423 -12.67 13.65 9.71
CA TRP A 423 -12.26 13.72 11.11
C TRP A 423 -12.53 15.12 11.69
N LEU A 424 -12.02 16.18 11.07
CA LEU A 424 -12.19 17.55 11.55
C LEU A 424 -13.66 17.98 11.59
N SER A 425 -14.47 17.53 10.64
CA SER A 425 -15.91 17.85 10.58
C SER A 425 -16.76 17.19 11.69
N LEU A 426 -16.23 16.15 12.34
CA LEU A 426 -16.90 15.35 13.38
C LEU A 426 -16.35 15.62 14.79
N ILE A 427 -15.37 16.53 14.92
CA ILE A 427 -14.87 17.06 16.18
C ILE A 427 -15.60 18.38 16.51
N PRO A 428 -15.77 18.75 17.81
CA PRO A 428 -16.36 20.04 18.17
C PRO A 428 -15.71 21.21 17.41
N PRO A 429 -16.48 22.04 16.67
CA PRO A 429 -15.92 23.08 15.80
C PRO A 429 -14.98 24.03 16.54
N GLN A 430 -15.32 24.42 17.77
CA GLN A 430 -14.48 25.28 18.59
C GLN A 430 -13.09 24.68 18.82
N LEU A 431 -12.99 23.36 19.01
CA LEU A 431 -11.70 22.70 19.19
C LEU A 431 -10.86 22.81 17.91
N VAL A 432 -11.47 22.63 16.74
CA VAL A 432 -10.78 22.78 15.43
C VAL A 432 -10.33 24.22 15.22
N GLN A 433 -11.13 25.21 15.63
CA GLN A 433 -10.77 26.63 15.57
C GLN A 433 -9.53 26.93 16.40
N GLU A 434 -9.47 26.42 17.63
CA GLU A 434 -8.31 26.61 18.50
C GLU A 434 -7.03 25.95 17.93
N HIS A 435 -7.15 24.86 17.17
CA HIS A 435 -5.99 24.20 16.55
C HIS A 435 -5.50 24.89 15.28
N LEU A 436 -6.42 25.35 14.43
CA LEU A 436 -6.09 25.77 13.06
C LEU A 436 -6.27 27.27 12.81
N GLY A 437 -6.82 28.03 13.77
CA GLY A 437 -7.10 29.46 13.62
C GLY A 437 -8.18 29.77 12.56
N LEU A 438 -8.98 28.78 12.15
CA LEU A 438 -9.96 28.93 11.07
C LEU A 438 -11.24 29.63 11.53
N SER A 439 -11.86 30.38 10.63
CA SER A 439 -13.15 31.01 10.89
C SER A 439 -14.29 29.98 10.96
N SER A 440 -15.38 30.32 11.66
CA SER A 440 -16.61 29.50 11.64
C SER A 440 -17.18 29.32 10.23
N GLU A 441 -17.02 30.33 9.37
CA GLU A 441 -17.42 30.26 7.97
C GLU A 441 -16.60 29.21 7.21
N THR A 442 -15.27 29.20 7.37
CA THR A 442 -14.39 28.20 6.76
C THR A 442 -14.76 26.78 7.22
N ILE A 443 -14.92 26.55 8.52
CA ILE A 443 -15.28 25.22 9.05
C ILE A 443 -16.67 24.77 8.56
N SER A 444 -17.60 25.70 8.30
CA SER A 444 -18.93 25.34 7.80
C SER A 444 -18.92 24.67 6.42
N HIS A 445 -17.81 24.78 5.68
CA HIS A 445 -17.61 24.11 4.39
C HIS A 445 -17.07 22.68 4.53
N PHE A 446 -16.68 22.22 5.73
CA PHE A 446 -16.16 20.87 5.91
C PHE A 446 -17.25 19.82 5.76
N ASN A 447 -16.94 18.73 5.06
CA ASN A 447 -17.89 17.64 4.81
C ASN A 447 -17.79 16.52 5.86
N LYS A 448 -18.94 16.15 6.44
CA LYS A 448 -19.08 15.04 7.39
C LYS A 448 -19.05 13.66 6.73
N THR A 449 -19.31 13.64 5.43
CA THR A 449 -19.22 12.43 4.61
C THR A 449 -17.85 12.41 3.95
N LYS A 450 -17.14 11.31 4.11
CA LYS A 450 -15.85 11.07 3.43
C LYS A 450 -16.00 11.27 1.92
N GLN A 451 -15.11 12.05 1.31
CA GLN A 451 -15.15 12.33 -0.13
C GLN A 451 -14.24 11.42 -0.93
N VAL A 452 -13.19 10.85 -0.32
CA VAL A 452 -12.19 9.95 -0.93
C VAL A 452 -11.42 10.61 -2.08
N VAL A 453 -12.08 10.96 -3.18
CA VAL A 453 -11.51 11.72 -4.31
C VAL A 453 -12.29 13.03 -4.48
N VAL A 454 -11.58 14.14 -4.28
CA VAL A 454 -12.12 15.50 -4.44
C VAL A 454 -11.83 16.04 -5.84
N GLY A 455 -12.76 16.84 -6.37
CA GLY A 455 -12.62 17.47 -7.69
C GLY A 455 -12.25 18.96 -7.59
N PRO A 456 -11.88 19.57 -8.73
CA PRO A 456 -11.51 20.98 -8.84
C PRO A 456 -12.64 21.98 -8.54
#